data_AF-A0A428GKV5-F1
#
_entry.id   AF-A0A428GKV5-F1
#
_cell.length_a   1.000
_cell.length_b   1.000
_cell.length_c   1.000
_cell.angle_alpha   90.00
_cell.angle_beta   90.00
_cell.angle_gamma   90.00
#
_symmetry.space_group_name_H-M   'P 1'
#
loop_
_entity.id
_entity.type
_entity.pdbx_description
1 polymer ?
#
loop_
_entity_poly.entity_id
_entity_poly.type
_entity_poly.pdbx_seq_one_letter_code
_entity_poly.pdbx_strand_id
1 'polypeptide(L)'
;MIPKFRAWYVLAEEMIDEILMISFIRKEVVGKFSDGSTSVPLKFEDKRNGEDVILMESTGLKDKNGKEVFIGDIVKCTRGCPHEVYLEKEYGGTFIGGMPAVYLKGLNEGYAWTEAEEIIGNIYENKGLLEVSD
;
A
#
# COMPACT_ATOMS: atom_id res chain seq x y z
N MET A 1 -2.40 10.33 -14.29
CA MET A 1 -1.36 9.79 -13.40
C MET A 1 -0.90 8.46 -13.99
N ILE A 2 0.38 8.14 -13.96
CA ILE A 2 0.87 6.81 -14.35
C ILE A 2 0.76 5.92 -13.10
N PRO A 3 0.05 4.78 -13.15
CA PRO A 3 -0.05 3.87 -12.01
C PRO A 3 1.34 3.40 -11.58
N LYS A 4 1.62 3.47 -10.27
CA LYS A 4 2.84 2.96 -9.67
C LYS A 4 2.48 1.94 -8.61
N PHE A 5 3.34 0.93 -8.49
CA PHE A 5 3.16 -0.15 -7.54
C PHE A 5 4.47 -0.43 -6.82
N ARG A 6 4.33 -0.89 -5.59
CA ARG A 6 5.32 -1.69 -4.85
C ARG A 6 4.66 -3.01 -4.47
N ALA A 7 5.38 -3.98 -3.94
CA ALA A 7 4.78 -5.24 -3.54
C ALA A 7 5.40 -5.85 -2.30
N TRP A 8 4.62 -6.67 -1.61
CA TRP A 8 5.09 -7.51 -0.52
C TRP A 8 5.38 -8.93 -1.05
N TYR A 9 6.61 -9.41 -0.90
CA TYR A 9 6.95 -10.81 -1.17
C TYR A 9 6.63 -11.66 0.06
N VAL A 10 5.53 -12.42 0.00
CA VAL A 10 4.95 -13.14 1.14
C VAL A 10 5.91 -14.15 1.76
N LEU A 11 6.61 -14.95 0.94
CA LEU A 11 7.50 -16.00 1.46
C LEU A 11 8.81 -15.47 2.02
N ALA A 12 9.34 -14.39 1.45
CA ALA A 12 10.58 -13.77 1.92
C ALA A 12 10.34 -12.78 3.06
N GLU A 13 9.09 -12.37 3.28
CA GLU A 13 8.71 -11.25 4.16
C GLU A 13 9.53 -9.99 3.84
N GLU A 14 9.59 -9.62 2.56
CA GLU A 14 10.42 -8.51 2.08
C GLU A 14 9.65 -7.61 1.09
N MET A 15 9.92 -6.31 1.15
CA MET A 15 9.36 -5.32 0.24
C MET A 15 10.09 -5.28 -1.10
N ILE A 16 9.31 -5.32 -2.18
CA ILE A 16 9.72 -5.04 -3.55
C ILE A 16 9.35 -3.58 -3.83
N ASP A 17 10.35 -2.71 -3.94
CA ASP A 17 10.17 -1.26 -4.02
C ASP A 17 9.76 -0.78 -5.42
N GLU A 18 10.16 -1.50 -6.46
CA GLU A 18 9.88 -1.14 -7.86
C GLU A 18 9.34 -2.33 -8.62
N ILE A 19 8.18 -2.17 -9.25
CA ILE A 19 7.61 -3.20 -10.14
C ILE A 19 8.10 -2.98 -11.56
N LEU A 20 8.85 -3.96 -12.08
CA LEU A 20 9.42 -3.94 -13.42
C LEU A 20 8.47 -4.54 -14.47
N MET A 21 7.69 -5.55 -14.06
CA MET A 21 6.76 -6.24 -14.96
C MET A 21 5.57 -6.80 -14.19
N ILE A 22 4.39 -6.62 -14.78
CA ILE A 22 3.15 -7.30 -14.40
C ILE A 22 2.65 -8.04 -15.65
N SER A 23 2.59 -9.37 -15.59
CA SER A 23 2.09 -10.21 -16.68
C SER A 23 0.76 -10.84 -16.30
N PHE A 24 -0.35 -10.32 -16.83
CA PHE A 24 -1.68 -10.89 -16.62
C PHE A 24 -1.85 -12.26 -17.30
N ILE A 25 -1.13 -12.51 -18.40
CA ILE A 25 -1.15 -13.81 -19.11
C ILE A 25 -0.46 -14.87 -18.27
N ARG A 26 0.75 -14.57 -17.76
CA ARG A 26 1.53 -15.51 -16.94
C ARG A 26 1.09 -15.53 -15.49
N LYS A 27 0.26 -14.57 -15.09
CA LYS A 27 -0.13 -14.28 -13.71
C LYS A 27 1.09 -14.06 -12.81
N GLU A 28 2.07 -13.29 -13.29
CA GLU A 28 3.37 -13.09 -12.63
C GLU A 28 3.72 -11.60 -12.43
N VAL A 29 4.48 -11.33 -11.38
CA VAL A 29 5.14 -10.05 -11.10
C VAL A 29 6.64 -10.26 -11.02
N VAL A 30 7.39 -9.32 -11.58
CA VAL A 30 8.84 -9.19 -11.33
C VAL A 30 9.11 -7.77 -10.88
N GLY A 31 9.91 -7.62 -9.84
CA GLY A 31 10.30 -6.31 -9.33
C GLY A 31 11.71 -6.30 -8.75
N LYS A 32 12.09 -5.14 -8.22
CA LYS A 32 13.41 -4.85 -7.68
C LYS A 32 13.32 -4.53 -6.20
N PHE A 33 14.23 -5.11 -5.42
CA PHE A 33 14.37 -4.86 -3.99
C PHE A 33 15.19 -3.58 -3.74
N SER A 34 15.20 -3.14 -2.48
CA SER A 34 15.95 -1.95 -2.04
C SER A 34 17.47 -2.07 -2.28
N ASP A 35 18.02 -3.28 -2.19
CA ASP A 35 19.43 -3.58 -2.48
C ASP A 35 19.78 -3.59 -3.98
N GLY A 36 18.76 -3.46 -4.81
CA GLY A 36 18.85 -3.40 -6.26
C GLY A 36 18.82 -4.75 -6.98
N SER A 37 18.69 -5.86 -6.25
CA SER A 37 18.49 -7.19 -6.83
C SER A 37 17.07 -7.33 -7.41
N THR A 38 16.90 -8.28 -8.33
CA THR A 38 15.62 -8.53 -9.02
C THR A 38 14.98 -9.80 -8.48
N SER A 39 13.67 -9.77 -8.23
CA SER A 39 12.91 -10.94 -7.81
C SER A 39 12.86 -12.00 -8.91
N VAL A 40 12.69 -13.25 -8.49
CA VAL A 40 12.15 -14.28 -9.40
C VAL A 40 10.71 -13.90 -9.79
N PRO A 41 10.14 -14.47 -10.87
CA PRO A 41 8.72 -14.29 -11.17
C PRO A 41 7.85 -14.82 -10.03
N LEU A 42 7.03 -13.96 -9.43
CA LEU A 42 6.14 -14.27 -8.32
C LEU A 42 4.69 -14.34 -8.79
N LYS A 43 3.91 -15.32 -8.33
CA LYS A 43 2.53 -15.53 -8.77
C LYS A 43 1.50 -14.73 -7.96
N PHE A 44 0.54 -14.10 -8.65
CA PHE A 44 -0.64 -13.51 -8.00
C PHE A 44 -1.50 -14.55 -7.29
N GLU A 45 -1.51 -15.77 -7.83
CA GLU A 45 -2.30 -16.89 -7.33
C GLU A 45 -1.40 -18.13 -7.32
N ASP A 46 -0.99 -18.56 -6.13
CA ASP A 46 -0.27 -19.80 -5.91
C ASP A 46 -1.16 -20.79 -5.15
N LYS A 47 -1.28 -22.02 -5.69
CA LYS A 47 -2.09 -23.08 -5.09
C LYS A 47 -1.57 -23.57 -3.73
N ARG A 48 -0.31 -23.28 -3.39
CA ARG A 48 0.37 -23.76 -2.17
C ARG A 48 0.15 -22.83 -0.98
N ASN A 49 0.19 -21.52 -1.22
CA ASN A 49 0.23 -20.46 -0.20
C ASN A 49 -0.76 -19.31 -0.47
N GLY A 50 -1.65 -19.43 -1.46
CA GLY A 50 -2.62 -18.39 -1.81
C GLY A 50 -2.04 -17.40 -2.82
N GLU A 51 -1.11 -16.55 -2.37
CA GLU A 51 -0.45 -15.54 -3.20
C GLU A 51 1.05 -15.48 -2.83
N ASP A 52 1.94 -15.43 -3.82
CA ASP A 52 3.38 -15.22 -3.56
C ASP A 52 3.70 -13.74 -3.36
N VAL A 53 2.88 -12.86 -3.93
CA VAL A 53 3.14 -11.42 -4.00
C VAL A 53 1.84 -10.64 -3.88
N ILE A 54 1.85 -9.61 -3.03
CA ILE A 54 0.71 -8.71 -2.84
C ILE A 54 1.09 -7.32 -3.36
N LEU A 55 0.37 -6.85 -4.39
CA LEU A 55 0.59 -5.52 -4.95
C LEU A 55 0.00 -4.43 -4.04
N MET A 56 0.75 -3.34 -3.91
CA MET A 56 0.34 -2.12 -3.20
C MET A 56 0.40 -0.96 -4.20
N GLU A 57 -0.75 -0.35 -4.49
CA GLU A 57 -0.85 0.75 -5.45
C GLU A 57 -0.53 2.10 -4.80
N SER A 58 0.16 2.98 -5.53
CA SER A 58 0.35 4.37 -5.12
C SER A 58 -0.97 5.14 -5.16
N THR A 59 -1.22 5.94 -4.14
CA THR A 59 -2.35 6.88 -4.08
C THR A 59 -2.11 8.15 -4.88
N GLY A 60 -0.84 8.41 -5.27
CA GLY A 60 -0.38 9.68 -5.83
C GLY A 60 -0.23 10.83 -4.81
N LEU A 61 -0.56 10.58 -3.54
CA LEU A 61 -0.40 11.51 -2.43
C LEU A 61 1.00 11.39 -1.82
N LYS A 62 1.40 12.41 -1.07
CA LYS A 62 2.65 12.44 -0.33
C LYS A 62 2.41 12.72 1.14
N ASP A 63 3.23 12.09 1.98
CA ASP A 63 3.29 12.39 3.40
C ASP A 63 4.07 13.70 3.65
N LYS A 64 4.15 14.12 4.93
CA LYS A 64 4.85 15.36 5.35
C LYS A 64 6.33 15.41 4.98
N ASN A 65 6.95 14.25 4.74
CA ASN A 65 8.35 14.11 4.37
C ASN A 65 8.53 14.00 2.84
N GLY A 66 7.45 14.15 2.07
CA GLY A 66 7.44 14.04 0.62
C GLY A 66 7.50 12.60 0.09
N LYS A 67 7.34 11.59 0.97
CA LYS A 67 7.32 10.18 0.60
C LYS A 67 5.95 9.82 0.01
N GLU A 68 5.97 9.06 -1.08
CA GLU A 68 4.75 8.61 -1.77
C GLU A 68 3.98 7.60 -0.89
N VAL A 69 2.67 7.79 -0.81
CA VAL A 69 1.76 6.99 0.02
C VAL A 69 1.12 5.89 -0.82
N PHE A 70 1.18 4.66 -0.32
CA PHE A 70 0.63 3.47 -0.97
C PHE A 70 -0.54 2.90 -0.16
N ILE A 71 -1.46 2.21 -0.86
CA ILE A 71 -2.49 1.40 -0.20
C ILE A 71 -1.82 0.35 0.69
N GLY A 72 -2.25 0.28 1.96
CA GLY A 72 -1.69 -0.56 3.01
C GLY A 72 -0.57 0.10 3.84
N ASP A 73 -0.17 1.34 3.53
CA ASP A 73 0.66 2.14 4.45
C ASP A 73 -0.10 2.41 5.77
N ILE A 74 0.65 2.53 6.85
CA ILE A 74 0.15 2.99 8.14
C ILE A 74 0.67 4.40 8.34
N VAL A 75 -0.25 5.34 8.52
CA VAL A 75 0.07 6.76 8.70
C VAL A 75 -0.36 7.25 10.06
N LYS A 76 0.45 8.15 10.63
CA LYS A 76 0.09 8.89 11.82
C LYS A 76 -0.69 10.13 11.42
N CYS A 77 -1.96 10.18 11.82
CA CYS A 77 -2.85 11.32 11.63
C CYS A 77 -2.33 12.56 12.39
N THR A 78 -2.86 13.75 12.10
CA THR A 78 -2.51 14.99 12.81
C THR A 78 -2.81 14.95 14.31
N ARG A 79 -3.73 14.07 14.75
CA ARG A 79 -4.06 13.82 16.16
C ARG A 79 -3.14 12.78 16.83
N GLY A 80 -2.16 12.25 16.11
CA GLY A 80 -1.19 11.28 16.61
C GLY A 80 -1.62 9.81 16.54
N CYS A 81 -2.80 9.52 16.02
CA CYS A 81 -3.38 8.20 15.85
C CYS A 81 -2.89 7.47 14.59
N PRO A 82 -2.52 6.17 14.67
CA PRO A 82 -2.15 5.38 13.49
C PRO A 82 -3.40 4.90 12.74
N HIS A 83 -3.37 5.00 11.41
CA HIS A 83 -4.42 4.48 10.53
C HIS A 83 -3.85 3.79 9.31
N GLU A 84 -4.47 2.68 8.93
CA GLU A 84 -4.23 2.03 7.63
C GLU A 84 -4.82 2.90 6.51
N VAL A 85 -4.01 3.18 5.50
CA VAL A 85 -4.43 3.74 4.22
C VAL A 85 -5.05 2.63 3.40
N TYR A 86 -6.33 2.74 3.04
CA TYR A 86 -7.02 1.70 2.29
C TYR A 86 -7.90 2.27 1.18
N LEU A 87 -8.20 1.42 0.20
CA LEU A 87 -9.11 1.72 -0.89
C LEU A 87 -10.46 1.08 -0.59
N GLU A 88 -11.51 1.91 -0.46
CA GLU A 88 -12.87 1.38 -0.34
C GLU A 88 -13.42 1.08 -1.73
N LYS A 89 -13.56 -0.21 -2.05
CA LYS A 89 -13.92 -0.65 -3.41
C LYS A 89 -15.33 -0.25 -3.79
N GLU A 90 -16.24 -0.17 -2.81
CA GLU A 90 -17.62 0.25 -3.04
C GLU A 90 -17.73 1.70 -3.52
N TYR A 91 -16.77 2.55 -3.14
CA TYR A 91 -16.68 3.95 -3.57
C TYR A 91 -15.68 4.18 -4.70
N GLY A 92 -15.05 3.12 -5.21
CA GLY A 92 -14.09 3.18 -6.32
C GLY A 92 -14.68 3.85 -7.55
N GLY A 93 -14.12 4.99 -7.95
CA GLY A 93 -14.60 5.78 -9.09
C GLY A 93 -15.71 6.78 -8.77
N THR A 94 -16.12 6.90 -7.50
CA THR A 94 -17.04 7.93 -7.03
C THR A 94 -16.30 9.02 -6.24
N PHE A 95 -16.72 10.28 -6.41
CA PHE A 95 -16.18 11.43 -5.67
C PHE A 95 -17.11 11.73 -4.50
N ILE A 96 -16.87 11.11 -3.35
CA ILE A 96 -17.60 11.40 -2.11
C ILE A 96 -16.63 12.16 -1.19
N GLY A 97 -16.94 13.43 -0.88
CA GLY A 97 -16.16 14.23 0.07
C GLY A 97 -14.83 14.80 -0.44
N GLY A 98 -14.55 14.74 -1.75
CA GLY A 98 -13.43 15.45 -2.37
C GLY A 98 -12.11 14.67 -2.53
N MET A 99 -12.03 13.41 -2.09
CA MET A 99 -10.90 12.53 -2.39
C MET A 99 -11.35 11.33 -3.24
N PRO A 100 -10.55 10.89 -4.23
CA PRO A 100 -10.84 9.69 -5.01
C PRO A 100 -10.57 8.44 -4.15
N ALA A 101 -11.60 7.92 -3.47
CA ALA A 101 -11.70 6.58 -2.86
C ALA A 101 -10.59 6.08 -1.89
N VAL A 102 -9.58 6.91 -1.54
CA VAL A 102 -8.54 6.61 -0.56
C VAL A 102 -8.99 7.10 0.81
N TYR A 103 -9.00 6.21 1.80
CA TYR A 103 -9.49 6.49 3.15
C TYR A 103 -8.49 6.04 4.22
N LEU A 104 -8.67 6.57 5.43
CA LEU A 104 -7.98 6.13 6.63
C LEU A 104 -8.94 5.27 7.47
N LYS A 105 -8.59 4.01 7.69
CA LYS A 105 -9.47 3.04 8.35
C LYS A 105 -9.80 3.48 9.77
N GLY A 106 -11.09 3.51 10.10
CA GLY A 106 -11.57 3.97 11.42
C GLY A 106 -11.80 5.48 11.53
N LEU A 107 -11.56 6.25 10.46
CA LEU A 107 -12.06 7.62 10.33
C LEU A 107 -13.30 7.64 9.43
N ASN A 108 -14.24 8.54 9.71
CA ASN A 108 -15.45 8.71 8.90
C ASN A 108 -15.12 9.21 7.48
N GLU A 109 -16.07 9.01 6.57
CA GLU A 109 -16.05 9.55 5.22
C GLU A 109 -15.73 11.07 5.23
N GLY A 110 -14.80 11.50 4.38
CA GLY A 110 -14.42 12.92 4.24
C GLY A 110 -13.11 13.32 4.92
N TYR A 111 -12.23 12.39 5.27
CA TYR A 111 -10.85 12.73 5.60
C TYR A 111 -10.18 13.42 4.41
N ALA A 112 -9.86 14.71 4.54
CA ALA A 112 -9.09 15.44 3.54
C ALA A 112 -7.60 15.24 3.83
N TRP A 113 -6.87 14.71 2.85
CA TRP A 113 -5.42 14.58 2.94
C TRP A 113 -4.78 15.97 2.99
N THR A 114 -3.96 16.19 4.02
CA THR A 114 -3.39 17.51 4.31
C THR A 114 -1.89 17.60 4.04
N GLU A 115 -1.25 16.47 3.70
CA GLU A 115 0.21 16.30 3.66
C GLU A 115 0.86 16.49 5.04
N ALA A 116 0.10 16.57 6.13
CA ALA A 116 0.62 16.60 7.50
C ALA A 116 0.77 15.19 8.10
N GLU A 117 0.22 14.18 7.42
CA GLU A 117 0.30 12.77 7.77
C GLU A 117 1.74 12.27 7.59
N GLU A 118 2.17 11.34 8.45
CA GLU A 118 3.50 10.72 8.36
C GLU A 118 3.36 9.22 8.18
N ILE A 119 4.01 8.66 7.16
CA ILE A 119 4.09 7.20 7.02
C ILE A 119 4.99 6.66 8.13
N ILE A 120 4.44 5.80 8.98
CA ILE A 120 5.15 5.17 10.10
C ILE A 120 5.41 3.67 9.88
N GLY A 121 4.87 3.09 8.80
CA GLY A 121 5.04 1.69 8.45
C GLY A 121 4.02 1.23 7.42
N ASN A 122 3.84 -0.09 7.28
CA ASN A 122 2.75 -0.69 6.53
C ASN A 122 2.24 -1.97 7.20
N ILE A 123 1.07 -2.45 6.77
CA ILE A 123 0.40 -3.61 7.37
C ILE A 123 1.17 -4.93 7.25
N TYR A 124 2.17 -5.01 6.37
CA TYR A 124 2.96 -6.23 6.15
C TYR A 124 4.24 -6.25 6.99
N GLU A 125 5.04 -5.20 6.94
CA GLU A 125 6.30 -5.07 7.69
C GLU A 125 6.06 -4.75 9.17
N ASN A 126 4.94 -4.10 9.51
CA ASN A 126 4.70 -3.52 10.83
C ASN A 126 3.38 -3.98 11.46
N LYS A 127 3.17 -5.31 11.48
CA LYS A 127 1.92 -5.99 11.91
C LYS A 127 1.35 -5.51 13.27
N GLY A 128 2.18 -4.97 14.18
CA GLY A 128 1.74 -4.49 15.50
C GLY A 128 1.43 -2.98 15.63
N LEU A 129 1.65 -2.16 14.60
CA LEU A 129 1.49 -0.70 14.73
C LEU A 129 0.04 -0.24 14.96
N LEU A 130 -0.94 -1.03 14.53
CA LEU A 130 -2.36 -0.73 14.70
C LEU A 130 -2.93 -1.27 16.02
N GLU A 131 -2.19 -2.10 16.75
CA GLU A 131 -2.65 -2.74 17.99
C GLU A 131 -2.38 -1.88 19.25
N VAL A 132 -1.63 -0.77 19.13
CA VAL A 132 -1.14 0.02 20.27
C VAL A 132 -2.12 1.13 20.71
N SER A 133 -3.42 0.93 20.56
CA SER A 133 -4.43 1.88 21.02
C SER A 133 -5.17 1.35 22.26
N ASP A 134 -4.53 1.49 23.41
CA ASP A 134 -5.15 1.44 24.75
C ASP A 134 -5.31 2.86 25.31
#